data_AF-A0A975SA42-F1
#
_entry.id   AF-A0A975SA42-F1
#
_cell.length_a   1.000
_cell.length_b   1.000
_cell.length_c   1.000
_cell.angle_alpha   90.00
_cell.angle_beta   90.00
_cell.angle_gamma   90.00
#
_symmetry.space_group_name_H-M   'P 1'
#
loop_
_entity.id
_entity.type
_entity.pdbx_description
1 polymer ?
#
loop_
_entity_poly.entity_id
_entity_poly.type
_entity_poly.pdbx_seq_one_letter_code
_entity_poly.pdbx_strand_id
1 'polypeptide(L)'
;MCELESNQYKNLHYGIPNHVRGNIDIVTLFLCLVNPNIPLKDKKREVGAYSYFNEAKEINSEDSSLNILGEKEEYLKKYIKDHIINIETESSILYQELEKIKSTCSKEDAYYLSHYFSHVCFNYLEKKQIPVQKFISNLNDEEWEKLKDMSKLIVNLEAFPFRSKNPGFTKSKKSSFTNHIVSSNTKVGMLSARIIIWRIVKYLEKKDKEEGKGEVKPIFIFRRFNTAWLPSIRNVLLLYLKFNKNECDELIKKFHQEFFLTISEQEYDRQSGFVGKYICKNNDKLTDKEFEKIFNETLSKK
;
A
#
# COMPACT_ATOMS: atom_id res chain seq x y z
N MET A 1 -6.83 12.63 -32.23
CA MET A 1 -7.87 11.91 -31.46
C MET A 1 -7.66 10.43 -31.71
N CYS A 2 -7.26 9.66 -30.70
CA CYS A 2 -7.23 8.20 -30.81
C CYS A 2 -8.61 7.69 -30.39
N GLU A 3 -9.35 7.09 -31.31
CA GLU A 3 -10.45 6.20 -30.99
C GLU A 3 -9.87 5.00 -30.24
N LEU A 4 -9.99 5.02 -28.90
CA LEU A 4 -9.62 3.92 -28.04
C LEU A 4 -10.77 2.90 -28.06
N GLU A 5 -10.50 1.70 -28.56
CA GLU A 5 -11.46 0.59 -28.67
C GLU A 5 -12.23 0.37 -27.35
N SER A 6 -13.54 0.63 -27.39
CA SER A 6 -14.44 0.71 -26.24
C SER A 6 -14.67 -0.59 -25.47
N ASN A 7 -14.12 -1.71 -25.94
CA ASN A 7 -14.40 -3.03 -25.37
C ASN A 7 -13.40 -3.53 -24.30
N GLN A 8 -12.25 -2.87 -24.10
CA GLN A 8 -11.23 -3.31 -23.12
C GLN A 8 -11.44 -2.81 -21.67
N TYR A 9 -12.39 -1.89 -21.44
CA TYR A 9 -12.49 -1.13 -20.18
C TYR A 9 -13.72 -1.47 -19.31
N LYS A 10 -14.43 -2.57 -19.60
CA LYS A 10 -15.75 -2.95 -19.00
C LYS A 10 -15.77 -3.26 -17.49
N ASN A 11 -14.65 -3.10 -16.77
CA ASN A 11 -14.53 -3.47 -15.34
C ASN A 11 -13.84 -2.39 -14.49
N LEU A 12 -13.81 -1.14 -14.94
CA LEU A 12 -13.24 -0.04 -14.15
C LEU A 12 -14.33 0.65 -13.35
N HIS A 13 -14.32 0.40 -12.05
CA HIS A 13 -15.14 1.14 -11.09
C HIS A 13 -14.29 2.24 -10.47
N TYR A 14 -14.57 3.49 -10.84
CA TYR A 14 -13.64 4.60 -10.69
C TYR A 14 -13.69 5.28 -9.33
N GLY A 15 -12.97 4.79 -8.32
CA GLY A 15 -12.65 5.62 -7.14
C GLY A 15 -11.39 6.46 -7.39
N ILE A 16 -11.27 7.64 -6.78
CA ILE A 16 -9.97 8.34 -6.72
C ILE A 16 -9.01 7.46 -5.90
N PRO A 17 -7.82 7.11 -6.44
CA PRO A 17 -6.91 6.21 -5.76
C PRO A 17 -6.20 6.89 -4.59
N ASN A 18 -5.83 6.10 -3.59
CA ASN A 18 -4.90 6.49 -2.52
C ASN A 18 -3.54 5.88 -2.82
N HIS A 19 -2.78 6.46 -3.75
CA HIS A 19 -1.58 5.82 -4.29
C HIS A 19 -0.42 5.84 -3.28
N VAL A 20 -0.25 6.95 -2.57
CA VAL A 20 0.79 7.15 -1.55
C VAL A 20 0.15 7.81 -0.33
N ARG A 21 0.27 7.17 0.83
CA ARG A 21 -0.24 7.69 2.11
C ARG A 21 0.81 7.51 3.21
N GLY A 22 1.27 8.62 3.78
CA GLY A 22 2.32 8.69 4.80
C GLY A 22 3.61 9.34 4.29
N ASN A 23 4.47 9.77 5.22
CA ASN A 23 5.67 10.53 4.91
C ASN A 23 6.84 9.67 4.40
N ILE A 24 6.99 9.62 3.07
CA ILE A 24 8.03 8.83 2.40
C ILE A 24 9.48 9.23 2.73
N ASP A 25 9.72 10.40 3.33
CA ASP A 25 11.07 10.86 3.63
C ASP A 25 11.66 10.26 4.90
N ILE A 26 10.82 10.02 5.92
CA ILE A 26 11.24 9.61 7.27
C ILE A 26 10.82 8.18 7.63
N VAL A 27 9.89 7.59 6.86
CA VAL A 27 9.32 6.27 7.10
C VAL A 27 10.35 5.14 6.99
N THR A 28 10.12 4.08 7.74
CA THR A 28 10.94 2.87 7.78
C THR A 28 10.18 1.62 7.32
N LEU A 29 8.85 1.59 7.44
CA LEU A 29 8.02 0.48 6.98
C LEU A 29 7.06 0.89 5.86
N PHE A 30 7.09 0.16 4.75
CA PHE A 30 6.21 0.36 3.62
C PHE A 30 5.27 -0.84 3.45
N LEU A 31 3.97 -0.61 3.60
CA LEU A 31 2.95 -1.58 3.21
C LEU A 31 2.62 -1.38 1.72
N CYS A 32 2.94 -2.37 0.89
CA CYS A 32 2.82 -2.32 -0.56
C CYS A 32 1.61 -3.17 -1.00
N LEU A 33 0.46 -2.52 -1.18
CA LEU A 33 -0.82 -3.17 -1.48
C LEU A 33 -1.20 -3.15 -2.96
N VAL A 34 -2.20 -3.97 -3.24
CA VAL A 34 -2.81 -4.10 -4.55
C VAL A 34 -4.27 -3.73 -4.39
N ASN A 35 -4.51 -2.42 -4.32
CA ASN A 35 -5.77 -1.73 -4.38
C ASN A 35 -6.72 -1.92 -3.18
N PRO A 36 -7.07 -0.86 -2.44
CA PRO A 36 -8.00 -0.96 -1.34
C PRO A 36 -9.46 -1.03 -1.81
N ASN A 37 -10.32 -1.61 -0.96
CA ASN A 37 -11.75 -1.81 -1.19
C ASN A 37 -12.46 -0.51 -1.63
N ILE A 38 -13.42 -0.63 -2.55
CA ILE A 38 -14.37 0.44 -2.89
C ILE A 38 -15.70 0.16 -2.15
N PRO A 39 -16.38 1.18 -1.58
CA PRO A 39 -17.70 1.03 -0.95
C PRO A 39 -18.79 0.52 -1.91
N LEU A 40 -18.75 0.98 -3.16
CA LEU A 40 -19.66 0.56 -4.22
C LEU A 40 -19.48 -0.92 -4.60
N LYS A 41 -20.57 -1.71 -4.47
CA LYS A 41 -20.61 -3.09 -4.95
C LYS A 41 -20.53 -3.11 -6.48
N ASP A 42 -19.37 -3.54 -6.96
CA ASP A 42 -18.98 -3.82 -8.34
C ASP A 42 -19.88 -4.90 -8.99
N LYS A 43 -21.10 -4.52 -9.40
CA LYS A 43 -22.10 -5.41 -10.01
C LYS A 43 -22.55 -4.99 -11.43
N LYS A 44 -22.16 -3.81 -11.93
CA LYS A 44 -22.63 -3.28 -13.23
C LYS A 44 -21.47 -3.04 -14.20
N ARG A 45 -21.52 -3.66 -15.39
CA ARG A 45 -20.40 -3.72 -16.36
C ARG A 45 -20.23 -2.48 -17.27
N GLU A 46 -21.08 -1.46 -17.16
CA GLU A 46 -21.19 -0.42 -18.21
C GLU A 46 -21.42 0.99 -17.66
N VAL A 47 -20.65 1.40 -16.66
CA VAL A 47 -20.77 2.76 -16.10
C VAL A 47 -19.47 3.53 -16.41
N GLY A 48 -19.56 4.55 -17.28
CA GLY A 48 -18.45 5.47 -17.53
C GLY A 48 -18.12 6.31 -16.29
N ALA A 49 -16.94 6.95 -16.26
CA ALA A 49 -16.47 7.70 -15.08
C ALA A 49 -17.49 8.76 -14.58
N TYR A 50 -18.11 9.50 -15.50
CA TYR A 50 -19.14 10.49 -15.16
C TYR A 50 -20.37 9.86 -14.50
N SER A 51 -20.91 8.79 -15.09
CA SER A 51 -22.05 8.06 -14.55
C SER A 51 -21.73 7.43 -13.19
N TYR A 52 -20.48 6.96 -12.99
CA TYR A 52 -20.03 6.40 -11.71
C TYR A 52 -20.09 7.46 -10.61
N PHE A 53 -19.49 8.63 -10.83
CA PHE A 53 -19.48 9.67 -9.81
C PHE A 53 -20.87 10.29 -9.58
N ASN A 54 -21.73 10.33 -10.60
CA ASN A 54 -23.12 10.73 -10.43
C ASN A 54 -23.90 9.73 -9.57
N GLU A 55 -23.79 8.43 -9.84
CA GLU A 55 -24.38 7.40 -8.96
C GLU A 55 -23.81 7.49 -7.54
N ALA A 56 -22.53 7.83 -7.41
CA ALA A 56 -21.86 7.97 -6.12
C ALA A 56 -22.41 9.14 -5.28
N LYS A 57 -22.92 10.22 -5.89
CA LYS A 57 -23.58 11.33 -5.17
C LYS A 57 -24.82 10.89 -4.40
N GLU A 58 -25.55 9.92 -4.95
CA GLU A 58 -26.78 9.41 -4.35
C GLU A 58 -26.51 8.45 -3.19
N ILE A 59 -25.24 8.11 -2.95
CA ILE A 59 -24.81 7.24 -1.86
C ILE A 59 -24.35 8.11 -0.71
N ASN A 60 -25.02 7.97 0.44
CA ASN A 60 -24.50 8.49 1.70
C ASN A 60 -23.29 7.64 2.13
N SER A 61 -22.10 8.02 1.67
CA SER A 61 -20.83 7.33 1.90
C SER A 61 -19.83 8.27 2.55
N GLU A 62 -19.16 7.79 3.59
CA GLU A 62 -18.03 8.48 4.22
C GLU A 62 -16.75 8.47 3.36
N ASP A 63 -16.71 7.67 2.29
CA ASP A 63 -15.60 7.68 1.33
C ASP A 63 -15.61 8.98 0.51
N SER A 64 -14.77 9.92 0.93
CA SER A 64 -14.64 11.24 0.32
C SER A 64 -14.30 11.18 -1.17
N SER A 65 -13.69 10.10 -1.67
CA SER A 65 -13.40 9.95 -3.11
C SER A 65 -14.66 9.96 -3.98
N LEU A 66 -15.83 9.74 -3.40
CA LEU A 66 -17.12 9.73 -4.08
C LEU A 66 -17.77 11.13 -4.21
N ASN A 67 -17.27 12.13 -3.49
CA ASN A 67 -17.94 13.42 -3.29
C ASN A 67 -17.38 14.57 -4.16
N ILE A 68 -16.88 14.29 -5.37
CA ILE A 68 -16.09 15.26 -6.15
C ILE A 68 -16.85 16.22 -7.06
N LEU A 69 -18.10 15.90 -7.38
CA LEU A 69 -18.85 16.55 -8.46
C LEU A 69 -19.60 17.83 -8.02
N GLY A 70 -19.17 18.48 -6.93
CA GLY A 70 -19.72 19.73 -6.41
C GLY A 70 -18.69 20.84 -6.15
N GLU A 71 -17.40 20.55 -6.38
CA GLU A 71 -16.29 21.45 -6.03
C GLU A 71 -15.89 22.39 -7.18
N LYS A 72 -15.38 23.59 -6.84
CA LYS A 72 -14.76 24.46 -7.86
C LYS A 72 -13.50 23.78 -8.41
N GLU A 73 -13.20 24.01 -9.69
CA GLU A 73 -12.09 23.34 -10.39
C GLU A 73 -10.73 23.45 -9.66
N GLU A 74 -10.44 24.60 -9.06
CA GLU A 74 -9.21 24.83 -8.29
C GLU A 74 -9.13 23.96 -7.03
N TYR A 75 -10.20 23.91 -6.24
CA TYR A 75 -10.30 23.05 -5.07
C TYR A 75 -10.28 21.58 -5.46
N LEU A 76 -10.92 21.23 -6.58
CA LEU A 76 -10.95 19.87 -7.11
C LEU A 76 -9.55 19.36 -7.49
N LYS A 77 -8.72 20.18 -8.15
CA LYS A 77 -7.34 19.80 -8.51
C LYS A 77 -6.50 19.53 -7.26
N LYS A 78 -6.56 20.42 -6.26
CA LYS A 78 -5.85 20.23 -5.00
C LYS A 78 -6.35 18.98 -4.26
N TYR A 79 -7.66 18.85 -4.13
CA TYR A 79 -8.30 17.70 -3.51
C TYR A 79 -7.88 16.37 -4.15
N ILE A 80 -7.95 16.27 -5.49
CA ILE A 80 -7.53 15.06 -6.21
C ILE A 80 -6.05 14.77 -5.95
N LYS A 81 -5.18 15.78 -6.01
CA LYS A 81 -3.75 15.61 -5.76
C LYS A 81 -3.49 15.07 -4.34
N ASP A 82 -4.09 15.70 -3.34
CA ASP A 82 -3.93 15.34 -1.92
C ASP A 82 -4.57 13.97 -1.63
N HIS A 83 -5.61 13.59 -2.37
CA HIS A 83 -6.21 12.26 -2.26
C HIS A 83 -5.30 11.17 -2.84
N ILE A 84 -4.65 11.43 -3.98
CA ILE A 84 -3.75 10.48 -4.65
C ILE A 84 -2.42 10.34 -3.91
N ILE A 85 -1.84 11.46 -3.48
CA ILE A 85 -0.56 11.52 -2.80
C ILE A 85 -0.72 12.44 -1.59
N ASN A 86 -0.74 11.84 -0.40
CA ASN A 86 -0.56 12.56 0.85
C ASN A 86 0.70 12.03 1.53
N ILE A 87 1.69 12.91 1.72
CA ILE A 87 2.98 12.61 2.35
C ILE A 87 3.11 13.25 3.74
N GLU A 88 2.02 13.73 4.33
CA GLU A 88 2.01 14.19 5.72
C GLU A 88 2.28 13.00 6.65
N THR A 89 2.98 13.27 7.75
CA THR A 89 3.38 12.25 8.73
C THR A 89 2.18 11.48 9.32
N GLU A 90 1.04 12.15 9.44
CA GLU A 90 -0.19 11.61 10.02
C GLU A 90 -1.15 11.05 8.95
N SER A 91 -0.75 11.05 7.67
CA SER A 91 -1.62 10.60 6.58
C SER A 91 -1.57 9.09 6.31
N SER A 92 -0.77 8.32 7.07
CA SER A 92 -0.71 6.87 6.90
C SER A 92 -2.08 6.25 7.15
N ILE A 93 -2.40 5.20 6.41
CA ILE A 93 -3.72 4.56 6.50
C ILE A 93 -3.97 4.05 7.92
N LEU A 94 -2.96 3.48 8.59
CA LEU A 94 -3.09 3.02 9.96
C LEU A 94 -3.33 4.18 10.92
N TYR A 95 -2.64 5.32 10.77
CA TYR A 95 -2.86 6.49 11.63
C TYR A 95 -4.31 6.97 11.55
N GLN A 96 -4.78 7.19 10.32
CA GLN A 96 -6.15 7.65 10.05
C GLN A 96 -7.19 6.68 10.61
N GLU A 97 -6.92 5.38 10.49
CA GLU A 97 -7.78 4.33 11.02
C GLU A 97 -7.79 4.31 12.55
N LEU A 98 -6.63 4.47 13.20
CA LEU A 98 -6.54 4.54 14.67
C LEU A 98 -7.31 5.76 15.23
N GLU A 99 -7.19 6.93 14.60
CA GLU A 99 -7.97 8.13 14.97
C GLU A 99 -9.48 7.90 14.84
N LYS A 100 -9.90 7.24 13.74
CA LYS A 100 -11.30 6.89 13.54
C LYS A 100 -11.79 5.91 14.60
N ILE A 101 -11.06 4.83 14.87
CA ILE A 101 -11.44 3.83 15.89
C ILE A 101 -11.51 4.48 17.28
N LYS A 102 -10.56 5.36 17.63
CA LYS A 102 -10.56 6.04 18.94
C LYS A 102 -11.80 6.93 19.10
N SER A 103 -12.30 7.54 18.03
CA SER A 103 -13.51 8.37 18.08
C SER A 103 -14.82 7.56 18.02
N THR A 104 -14.90 6.49 17.22
CA THR A 104 -16.15 5.73 17.01
C THR A 104 -16.29 4.50 17.90
N CYS A 105 -15.19 3.97 18.43
CA CYS A 105 -15.11 2.64 19.06
C CYS A 105 -15.64 1.50 18.18
N SER A 106 -15.72 1.68 16.86
CA SER A 106 -16.33 0.70 15.95
C SER A 106 -15.32 -0.27 15.35
N LYS A 107 -15.70 -1.56 15.30
CA LYS A 107 -14.93 -2.62 14.63
C LYS A 107 -14.93 -2.49 13.10
N GLU A 108 -15.93 -1.81 12.54
CA GLU A 108 -16.08 -1.64 11.09
C GLU A 108 -15.03 -0.68 10.54
N ASP A 109 -14.51 0.16 11.42
CA ASP A 109 -13.42 1.10 11.15
C ASP A 109 -12.04 0.48 11.35
N ALA A 110 -11.91 -0.81 11.68
CA ALA A 110 -10.62 -1.45 11.97
C ALA A 110 -10.15 -2.40 10.85
N TYR A 111 -10.45 -2.09 9.59
CA TYR A 111 -10.08 -2.91 8.44
C TYR A 111 -8.57 -3.15 8.34
N TYR A 112 -7.72 -2.12 8.25
CA TYR A 112 -6.29 -2.31 8.07
C TYR A 112 -5.59 -2.80 9.33
N LEU A 113 -6.01 -2.32 10.50
CA LEU A 113 -5.57 -2.82 11.79
C LEU A 113 -5.81 -4.33 11.86
N SER A 114 -7.02 -4.79 11.55
CA SER A 114 -7.34 -6.21 11.63
C SER A 114 -6.65 -7.05 10.55
N HIS A 115 -6.58 -6.54 9.32
CA HIS A 115 -6.12 -7.31 8.17
C HIS A 115 -4.62 -7.23 7.91
N TYR A 116 -3.90 -6.21 8.39
CA TYR A 116 -2.49 -5.98 8.05
C TYR A 116 -1.60 -5.72 9.26
N PHE A 117 -2.10 -5.03 10.29
CA PHE A 117 -1.23 -4.48 11.34
C PHE A 117 -1.40 -5.11 12.72
N SER A 118 -2.41 -5.95 12.97
CA SER A 118 -2.70 -6.50 14.30
C SER A 118 -1.48 -7.15 14.97
N HIS A 119 -0.79 -8.04 14.25
CA HIS A 119 0.43 -8.69 14.74
C HIS A 119 1.59 -7.71 14.97
N VAL A 120 1.71 -6.68 14.14
CA VAL A 120 2.72 -5.62 14.29
C VAL A 120 2.44 -4.81 15.56
N CYS A 121 1.18 -4.43 15.79
CA CYS A 121 0.74 -3.70 16.98
C CYS A 121 0.91 -4.53 18.26
N PHE A 122 0.60 -5.84 18.23
CA PHE A 122 0.83 -6.74 19.36
C PHE A 122 2.31 -6.80 19.73
N ASN A 123 3.18 -6.97 18.72
CA ASN A 123 4.62 -7.00 18.91
C ASN A 123 5.14 -5.67 19.48
N TYR A 124 4.72 -4.54 18.89
CA TYR A 124 5.18 -3.22 19.29
C TYR A 124 4.79 -2.84 20.73
N LEU A 125 3.62 -3.29 21.19
CA LEU A 125 3.17 -3.07 22.57
C LEU A 125 3.58 -4.21 23.53
N GLU A 126 4.35 -5.19 23.06
CA GLU A 126 4.74 -6.38 23.84
C GLU A 126 3.54 -7.13 24.45
N LYS A 127 2.41 -7.16 23.73
CA LYS A 127 1.17 -7.81 24.18
C LYS A 127 0.96 -9.17 23.53
N LYS A 128 0.31 -10.05 24.28
CA LYS A 128 -0.17 -11.33 23.74
C LYS A 128 -1.19 -11.09 22.63
N GLN A 129 -1.14 -11.93 21.61
CA GLN A 129 -2.10 -11.90 20.52
C GLN A 129 -3.50 -12.26 21.06
N ILE A 130 -4.46 -11.39 20.81
CA ILE A 130 -5.86 -11.55 21.18
C ILE A 130 -6.75 -11.11 20.01
N PRO A 131 -8.04 -11.44 20.00
CA PRO A 131 -8.96 -10.90 18.99
C PRO A 131 -8.87 -9.37 18.95
N VAL A 132 -8.83 -8.79 17.74
CA VAL A 132 -8.62 -7.34 17.52
C VAL A 132 -9.64 -6.49 18.26
N GLN A 133 -10.88 -6.97 18.41
CA GLN A 133 -11.90 -6.26 19.20
C GLN A 133 -11.51 -6.15 20.67
N LYS A 134 -11.02 -7.25 21.26
CA LYS A 134 -10.53 -7.24 22.65
C LYS A 134 -9.26 -6.41 22.79
N PHE A 135 -8.43 -6.37 21.75
CA PHE A 135 -7.25 -5.51 21.73
C PHE A 135 -7.66 -4.04 21.82
N ILE A 136 -8.53 -3.58 20.92
CA ILE A 136 -9.01 -2.19 20.88
C ILE A 136 -9.63 -1.77 22.21
N SER A 137 -10.49 -2.62 22.81
CA SER A 137 -11.15 -2.31 24.08
C SER A 137 -10.22 -2.27 25.29
N ASN A 138 -9.03 -2.85 25.19
CA ASN A 138 -8.07 -2.95 26.28
C ASN A 138 -6.92 -1.93 26.19
N LEU A 139 -6.88 -1.12 25.12
CA LEU A 139 -5.88 -0.06 24.96
C LEU A 139 -6.18 1.10 25.90
N ASN A 140 -5.19 1.47 26.72
CA ASN A 140 -5.24 2.72 27.47
C ASN A 140 -4.76 3.91 26.61
N ASP A 141 -4.91 5.14 27.11
CA ASP A 141 -4.55 6.35 26.36
C ASP A 141 -3.07 6.40 25.96
N GLU A 142 -2.16 5.96 26.82
CA GLU A 142 -0.73 5.90 26.50
C GLU A 142 -0.43 4.92 25.36
N GLU A 143 -1.07 3.76 25.37
CA GLU A 143 -0.94 2.74 24.33
C GLU A 143 -1.53 3.23 23.00
N TRP A 144 -2.65 3.97 23.03
CA TRP A 144 -3.19 4.63 21.85
C TRP A 144 -2.21 5.62 21.24
N GLU A 145 -1.63 6.51 22.05
CA GLU A 145 -0.65 7.48 21.55
C GLU A 145 0.60 6.78 21.02
N LYS A 146 1.09 5.72 21.68
CA LYS A 146 2.19 4.89 21.18
C LYS A 146 1.90 4.28 19.81
N LEU A 147 0.71 3.72 19.59
CA LEU A 147 0.33 3.15 18.30
C LEU A 147 0.22 4.20 17.21
N LYS A 148 -0.36 5.36 17.52
CA LYS A 148 -0.45 6.49 16.58
C LYS A 148 0.94 6.97 16.19
N ASP A 149 1.81 7.13 17.16
CA ASP A 149 3.19 7.52 16.93
C ASP A 149 3.99 6.51 16.10
N MET A 150 3.79 5.21 16.34
CA MET A 150 4.38 4.15 15.52
C MET A 150 3.83 4.15 14.09
N SER A 151 2.53 4.43 13.92
CA SER A 151 1.91 4.48 12.59
C SER A 151 2.41 5.63 11.71
N LYS A 152 3.05 6.67 12.29
CA LYS A 152 3.77 7.73 11.56
C LYS A 152 5.03 7.22 10.85
N LEU A 153 5.55 6.05 11.27
CA LEU A 153 6.68 5.36 10.64
C LEU A 153 6.24 4.36 9.54
N ILE A 154 4.97 4.44 9.13
CA ILE A 154 4.39 3.54 8.11
C ILE A 154 3.90 4.35 6.91
N VAL A 155 4.19 3.85 5.71
CA VAL A 155 3.63 4.34 4.45
C VAL A 155 2.84 3.24 3.77
N ASN A 156 1.68 3.58 3.22
CA ASN A 156 0.97 2.74 2.27
C ASN A 156 1.31 3.16 0.85
N LEU A 157 1.78 2.20 0.05
CA LEU A 157 1.97 2.32 -1.39
C LEU A 157 1.02 1.39 -2.11
N GLU A 158 0.32 1.90 -3.11
CA GLU A 158 -0.44 1.07 -4.04
C GLU A 158 0.37 0.79 -5.30
N ALA A 159 0.19 -0.38 -5.88
CA ALA A 159 0.90 -0.76 -7.11
C ALA A 159 0.50 0.11 -8.32
N PHE A 160 -0.67 0.76 -8.28
CA PHE A 160 -1.21 1.50 -9.43
C PHE A 160 -2.22 2.59 -9.05
N PRO A 161 -2.41 3.60 -9.91
CA PRO A 161 -3.19 4.79 -9.63
C PRO A 161 -4.69 4.63 -9.96
N PHE A 162 -5.33 3.55 -9.55
CA PHE A 162 -6.78 3.42 -9.67
C PHE A 162 -7.37 2.53 -8.59
N ARG A 163 -8.59 2.83 -8.15
CA ARG A 163 -9.35 1.96 -7.24
C ARG A 163 -10.21 0.96 -8.00
N SER A 164 -10.33 -0.25 -7.47
CA SER A 164 -11.17 -1.35 -7.98
C SER A 164 -11.16 -2.48 -6.96
N LYS A 165 -12.34 -2.96 -6.58
CA LYS A 165 -12.49 -4.10 -5.69
C LYS A 165 -12.01 -5.40 -6.35
N ASN A 166 -12.30 -5.53 -7.65
CA ASN A 166 -11.91 -6.68 -8.46
C ASN A 166 -11.20 -6.19 -9.72
N PRO A 167 -9.92 -5.79 -9.62
CA PRO A 167 -9.19 -5.27 -10.76
C PRO A 167 -9.01 -6.32 -11.87
N GLY A 168 -9.43 -7.58 -11.71
CA GLY A 168 -9.42 -8.55 -12.82
C GLY A 168 -8.00 -8.94 -13.26
N PHE A 169 -7.05 -8.95 -12.32
CA PHE A 169 -5.75 -9.58 -12.51
C PHE A 169 -5.92 -11.04 -12.90
N THR A 170 -5.25 -11.46 -13.96
CA THR A 170 -5.21 -12.88 -14.33
C THR A 170 -3.80 -13.24 -14.74
N LYS A 171 -3.29 -14.37 -14.25
CA LYS A 171 -2.01 -14.93 -14.74
C LYS A 171 -2.09 -15.33 -16.23
N SER A 172 -3.30 -15.61 -16.73
CA SER A 172 -3.54 -16.19 -18.05
C SER A 172 -3.93 -15.21 -19.17
N LYS A 173 -4.52 -14.04 -18.89
CA LYS A 173 -4.92 -13.06 -19.93
C LYS A 173 -4.07 -11.79 -19.85
N LYS A 174 -2.98 -11.74 -20.62
CA LYS A 174 -2.12 -10.54 -20.76
C LYS A 174 -2.89 -9.28 -21.22
N SER A 175 -4.08 -9.44 -21.80
CA SER A 175 -4.90 -8.35 -22.35
C SER A 175 -5.91 -7.73 -21.38
N SER A 176 -5.94 -8.10 -20.09
CA SER A 176 -6.79 -7.38 -19.15
C SER A 176 -6.23 -5.97 -18.90
N PHE A 177 -7.11 -4.97 -18.81
CA PHE A 177 -6.71 -3.57 -18.56
C PHE A 177 -5.75 -3.41 -17.38
N THR A 178 -6.00 -4.16 -16.31
CA THR A 178 -5.15 -4.15 -15.11
C THR A 178 -3.76 -4.74 -15.37
N ASN A 179 -3.66 -5.81 -16.16
CA ASN A 179 -2.36 -6.33 -16.59
C ASN A 179 -1.63 -5.31 -17.47
N HIS A 180 -2.34 -4.55 -18.31
CA HIS A 180 -1.76 -3.43 -19.07
C HIS A 180 -1.25 -2.32 -18.16
N ILE A 181 -1.98 -1.91 -17.12
CA ILE A 181 -1.50 -0.89 -16.18
C ILE A 181 -0.26 -1.35 -15.44
N VAL A 182 -0.28 -2.58 -14.90
CA VAL A 182 0.86 -3.10 -14.13
C VAL A 182 2.11 -3.29 -14.99
N SER A 183 1.94 -3.68 -16.24
CA SER A 183 3.05 -3.77 -17.19
C SER A 183 3.42 -2.42 -17.83
N SER A 184 2.64 -1.37 -17.60
CA SER A 184 2.88 -0.06 -18.20
C SER A 184 4.17 0.57 -17.67
N ASN A 185 4.90 1.24 -18.57
CA ASN A 185 6.11 1.99 -18.25
C ASN A 185 5.85 3.50 -18.12
N THR A 186 4.61 3.87 -17.80
CA THR A 186 4.21 5.28 -17.69
C THR A 186 4.82 5.94 -16.46
N LYS A 187 4.86 7.28 -16.45
CA LYS A 187 5.25 8.04 -15.25
C LYS A 187 4.39 7.70 -14.05
N VAL A 188 3.08 7.56 -14.23
CA VAL A 188 2.16 7.28 -13.12
C VAL A 188 2.23 5.81 -12.68
N GLY A 189 2.23 4.86 -13.62
CA GLY A 189 2.23 3.42 -13.32
C GLY A 189 3.48 2.92 -12.59
N MET A 190 4.62 3.60 -12.75
CA MET A 190 5.86 3.26 -12.05
C MET A 190 6.14 4.13 -10.81
N LEU A 191 5.22 4.99 -10.36
CA LEU A 191 5.48 5.92 -9.26
C LEU A 191 5.91 5.20 -7.97
N SER A 192 5.12 4.25 -7.47
CA SER A 192 5.46 3.50 -6.26
C SER A 192 6.76 2.71 -6.39
N ALA A 193 7.01 2.10 -7.55
CA ALA A 193 8.28 1.41 -7.82
C ALA A 193 9.48 2.37 -7.75
N ARG A 194 9.35 3.61 -8.25
CA ARG A 194 10.40 4.63 -8.11
C ARG A 194 10.63 5.02 -6.66
N ILE A 195 9.56 5.16 -5.87
CA ILE A 195 9.68 5.46 -4.43
C ILE A 195 10.45 4.33 -3.73
N ILE A 196 10.12 3.07 -3.99
CA ILE A 196 10.81 1.91 -3.42
C ILE A 196 12.31 1.94 -3.75
N ILE A 197 12.65 2.06 -5.04
CA ILE A 197 14.05 2.08 -5.47
C ILE A 197 14.79 3.29 -4.90
N TRP A 198 14.18 4.48 -4.93
CA TRP A 198 14.76 5.69 -4.35
C TRP A 198 15.07 5.53 -2.86
N ARG A 199 14.15 4.94 -2.09
CA ARG A 199 14.36 4.68 -0.65
C ARG A 199 15.49 3.71 -0.37
N ILE A 200 15.59 2.64 -1.16
CA ILE A 200 16.71 1.68 -1.05
C ILE A 200 18.02 2.40 -1.35
N VAL A 201 18.11 3.15 -2.45
CA VAL A 201 19.32 3.89 -2.83
C VAL A 201 19.68 4.92 -1.76
N LYS A 202 18.72 5.73 -1.30
CA LYS A 202 18.92 6.74 -0.24
C LYS A 202 19.49 6.12 1.04
N TYR A 203 19.00 4.95 1.44
CA TYR A 203 19.55 4.21 2.59
C TYR A 203 20.98 3.73 2.32
N LEU A 204 21.23 3.09 1.17
CA LEU A 204 22.54 2.56 0.80
C LEU A 204 23.61 3.64 0.69
N GLU A 205 23.26 4.84 0.21
CA GLU A 205 24.18 5.97 0.10
C GLU A 205 24.59 6.57 1.45
N LYS A 206 23.78 6.36 2.50
CA LYS A 206 23.98 6.96 3.82
C LYS A 206 24.53 5.99 4.85
N LYS A 207 24.14 4.72 4.81
CA LYS A 207 24.36 3.75 5.89
C LYS A 207 25.81 3.61 6.37
N ASP A 208 26.79 3.85 5.50
CA ASP A 208 28.23 3.70 5.79
C ASP A 208 28.91 5.06 6.08
N LYS A 209 28.16 6.16 6.10
CA LYS A 209 28.66 7.52 6.35
C LYS A 209 28.23 8.02 7.73
N GLU A 210 28.95 9.01 8.25
CA GLU A 210 28.58 9.67 9.53
C GLU A 210 27.18 10.28 9.48
N GLU A 211 26.77 10.86 8.35
CA GLU A 211 25.41 11.41 8.12
C GLU A 211 24.30 10.35 8.18
N GLY A 212 24.63 9.07 8.01
CA GLY A 212 23.69 7.95 8.11
C GLY A 212 23.80 7.19 9.43
N LYS A 213 24.60 7.67 10.40
CA LYS A 213 24.62 7.10 11.75
C LYS A 213 23.24 7.27 12.36
N GLY A 214 22.51 6.17 12.47
CA GLY A 214 21.13 6.21 12.93
C GLY A 214 20.08 6.01 11.83
N GLU A 215 20.47 5.86 10.56
CA GLU A 215 19.52 5.52 9.50
C GLU A 215 18.94 4.11 9.74
N VAL A 216 17.62 3.99 9.68
CA VAL A 216 16.92 2.70 9.82
C VAL A 216 16.70 2.12 8.43
N LYS A 217 16.98 0.82 8.28
CA LYS A 217 16.80 0.12 7.01
C LYS A 217 15.32 0.12 6.62
N PRO A 218 14.94 0.57 5.41
CA PRO A 218 13.55 0.54 4.97
C PRO A 218 13.12 -0.89 4.66
N ILE A 219 11.96 -1.31 5.17
CA ILE A 219 11.35 -2.61 4.91
C ILE A 219 10.08 -2.43 4.09
N PHE A 220 9.90 -3.27 3.07
CA PHE A 220 8.75 -3.25 2.17
C PHE A 220 7.99 -4.57 2.25
N ILE A 221 6.71 -4.52 2.62
CA ILE A 221 5.84 -5.69 2.71
C ILE A 221 4.91 -5.71 1.51
N PHE A 222 5.12 -6.65 0.59
CA PHE A 222 4.35 -6.72 -0.65
C PHE A 222 3.19 -7.70 -0.58
N ARG A 223 2.02 -7.25 -1.04
CA ARG A 223 0.93 -8.10 -1.46
C ARG A 223 1.09 -8.45 -2.93
N ARG A 224 1.01 -9.74 -3.29
CA ARG A 224 1.03 -10.23 -4.69
C ARG A 224 2.24 -9.73 -5.49
N PHE A 225 3.45 -9.96 -4.95
CA PHE A 225 4.68 -9.37 -5.47
C PHE A 225 4.91 -9.66 -6.97
N ASN A 226 4.92 -10.95 -7.38
CA ASN A 226 5.25 -11.33 -8.75
C ASN A 226 4.28 -10.76 -9.79
N THR A 227 3.00 -10.64 -9.43
CA THR A 227 1.97 -10.19 -10.37
C THR A 227 1.82 -8.69 -10.41
N ALA A 228 1.88 -7.99 -9.27
CA ALA A 228 1.56 -6.56 -9.21
C ALA A 228 2.78 -5.62 -9.13
N TRP A 229 3.91 -6.09 -8.59
CA TRP A 229 5.04 -5.21 -8.23
C TRP A 229 6.30 -5.51 -9.04
N LEU A 230 6.60 -6.78 -9.28
CA LEU A 230 7.78 -7.20 -10.04
C LEU A 230 7.92 -6.51 -11.41
N PRO A 231 6.85 -6.36 -12.24
CA PRO A 231 6.97 -5.70 -13.54
C PRO A 231 7.42 -4.25 -13.44
N SER A 232 6.83 -3.45 -12.55
CA SER A 232 7.14 -2.03 -12.42
C SER A 232 8.50 -1.79 -11.76
N ILE A 233 8.88 -2.59 -10.75
CA ILE A 233 10.21 -2.55 -10.15
C ILE A 233 11.29 -2.89 -11.18
N ARG A 234 11.11 -3.97 -11.95
CA ARG A 234 12.03 -4.35 -13.01
C ARG A 234 12.13 -3.26 -14.09
N ASN A 235 11.01 -2.63 -14.46
CA ASN A 235 11.02 -1.53 -15.42
C ASN A 235 11.80 -0.32 -14.92
N VAL A 236 11.75 0.02 -13.62
CA VAL A 236 12.58 1.11 -13.05
C VAL A 236 14.06 0.75 -13.18
N LEU A 237 14.46 -0.47 -12.81
CA LEU A 237 15.86 -0.90 -12.91
C LEU A 237 16.36 -0.88 -14.37
N LEU A 238 15.59 -1.44 -15.31
CA LEU A 238 15.95 -1.50 -16.72
C LEU A 238 15.97 -0.12 -17.39
N LEU A 239 14.89 0.64 -17.26
CA LEU A 239 14.67 1.85 -18.06
C LEU A 239 15.37 3.07 -17.48
N TYR A 240 15.45 3.16 -16.14
CA TYR A 240 15.92 4.38 -15.46
C TYR A 240 17.35 4.20 -14.96
N LEU A 241 17.66 3.03 -14.37
CA LEU A 241 19.01 2.73 -13.91
C LEU A 241 19.89 2.00 -14.95
N LYS A 242 19.33 1.66 -16.11
CA LYS A 242 20.05 1.08 -17.27
C LYS A 242 20.73 -0.27 -17.01
N PHE A 243 20.29 -1.00 -15.99
CA PHE A 243 20.71 -2.38 -15.79
C PHE A 243 20.21 -3.28 -16.94
N ASN A 244 20.94 -4.35 -17.22
CA ASN A 244 20.47 -5.41 -18.10
C ASN A 244 19.54 -6.38 -17.34
N LYS A 245 18.94 -7.36 -18.05
CA LYS A 245 17.97 -8.28 -17.45
C LYS A 245 18.56 -9.14 -16.33
N ASN A 246 19.76 -9.66 -16.53
CA ASN A 246 20.43 -10.52 -15.55
C ASN A 246 20.78 -9.72 -14.29
N GLU A 247 21.29 -8.50 -14.45
CA GLU A 247 21.55 -7.58 -13.33
C GLU A 247 20.28 -7.24 -12.56
N CYS A 248 19.17 -6.99 -13.26
CA CYS A 248 17.87 -6.76 -12.62
C CYS A 248 17.45 -7.96 -11.77
N ASP A 249 17.55 -9.18 -12.30
CA ASP A 249 17.13 -10.38 -11.59
C ASP A 249 18.00 -10.65 -10.36
N GLU A 250 19.31 -10.40 -10.45
CA GLU A 250 20.22 -10.47 -9.29
C GLU A 250 19.93 -9.38 -8.24
N LEU A 251 19.62 -8.16 -8.66
CA LEU A 251 19.22 -7.09 -7.74
C LEU A 251 17.91 -7.40 -7.03
N ILE A 252 16.92 -7.94 -7.74
CA ILE A 252 15.63 -8.32 -7.15
C ILE A 252 15.83 -9.43 -6.09
N LYS A 253 16.69 -10.42 -6.35
CA LYS A 253 17.07 -11.42 -5.33
C LYS A 253 17.69 -10.77 -4.09
N LYS A 254 18.63 -9.83 -4.28
CA LYS A 254 19.23 -9.08 -3.17
C LYS A 254 18.20 -8.24 -2.42
N PHE A 255 17.23 -7.65 -3.11
CA PHE A 255 16.15 -6.91 -2.47
C PHE A 255 15.29 -7.82 -1.60
N HIS A 256 14.97 -9.05 -2.01
CA HIS A 256 14.29 -10.03 -1.14
C HIS A 256 15.11 -10.48 0.06
N GLN A 257 16.43 -10.50 -0.05
CA GLN A 257 17.30 -10.83 1.07
C GLN A 257 17.38 -9.71 2.11
N GLU A 258 17.31 -8.45 1.69
CA GLU A 258 17.64 -7.31 2.55
C GLU A 258 16.47 -6.40 2.91
N PHE A 259 15.53 -6.17 1.98
CA PHE A 259 14.54 -5.10 2.06
C PHE A 259 13.09 -5.58 1.92
N PHE A 260 12.85 -6.65 1.17
CA PHE A 260 11.50 -7.07 0.78
C PHE A 260 11.01 -8.26 1.60
N LEU A 261 9.80 -8.10 2.12
CA LEU A 261 8.97 -9.14 2.69
C LEU A 261 7.71 -9.29 1.85
N THR A 262 7.05 -10.44 1.93
CA THR A 262 5.80 -10.68 1.21
C THR A 262 4.71 -11.18 2.14
N ILE A 263 3.47 -10.81 1.85
CA ILE A 263 2.29 -11.45 2.44
C ILE A 263 2.10 -12.76 1.68
N SER A 264 2.42 -13.88 2.33
CA SER A 264 2.60 -15.19 1.69
C SER A 264 3.77 -15.25 0.72
N GLU A 265 3.88 -16.34 -0.03
CA GLU A 265 4.88 -16.55 -1.06
C GLU A 265 4.75 -15.51 -2.20
N GLN A 266 5.85 -15.23 -2.89
CA GLN A 266 5.93 -14.24 -3.96
C GLN A 266 4.94 -14.51 -5.12
N GLU A 267 4.65 -15.78 -5.39
CA GLU A 267 3.71 -16.23 -6.43
C GLU A 267 2.24 -16.23 -6.00
N TYR A 268 1.97 -16.01 -4.71
CA TYR A 268 0.62 -16.02 -4.15
C TYR A 268 -0.19 -14.86 -4.72
N ASP A 269 -1.30 -15.20 -5.40
CA ASP A 269 -2.06 -14.26 -6.22
C ASP A 269 -3.53 -14.14 -5.81
N ARG A 270 -3.93 -14.77 -4.71
CA ARG A 270 -5.33 -14.77 -4.25
C ARG A 270 -5.68 -13.47 -3.54
N GLN A 271 -6.96 -13.11 -3.62
CA GLN A 271 -7.53 -11.94 -2.94
C GLN A 271 -7.79 -12.16 -1.44
N SER A 272 -7.80 -13.41 -0.94
CA SER A 272 -8.22 -13.73 0.43
C SER A 272 -7.50 -12.90 1.48
N GLY A 273 -8.32 -12.28 2.34
CA GLY A 273 -7.96 -11.31 3.36
C GLY A 273 -7.45 -11.93 4.66
N PHE A 274 -6.85 -11.07 5.47
CA PHE A 274 -6.04 -11.32 6.67
C PHE A 274 -4.59 -11.70 6.35
N VAL A 275 -3.73 -10.68 6.39
CA VAL A 275 -2.32 -10.83 6.74
C VAL A 275 -2.29 -11.19 8.23
N GLY A 276 -2.46 -12.48 8.53
CA GLY A 276 -2.05 -12.99 9.84
C GLY A 276 -0.53 -12.92 9.97
N LYS A 277 0.07 -13.81 10.78
CA LYS A 277 1.54 -13.98 10.89
C LYS A 277 2.20 -14.58 9.63
N TYR A 278 1.55 -14.55 8.48
CA TYR A 278 2.05 -15.18 7.25
C TYR A 278 2.85 -14.18 6.41
N ILE A 279 3.85 -13.57 7.04
CA ILE A 279 4.85 -12.74 6.37
C ILE A 279 6.02 -13.67 6.02
N CYS A 280 6.43 -13.63 4.77
CA CYS A 280 7.52 -14.43 4.25
C CYS A 280 8.73 -13.56 3.87
N LYS A 281 9.91 -14.14 4.03
CA LYS A 281 11.17 -13.66 3.47
C LYS A 281 11.71 -14.78 2.56
N ASN A 282 11.96 -14.46 1.29
CA ASN A 282 12.35 -15.47 0.28
C ASN A 282 11.38 -16.68 0.18
N ASN A 283 10.07 -16.44 0.27
CA ASN A 283 8.99 -17.47 0.33
C ASN A 283 8.89 -18.26 1.64
N ASP A 284 9.90 -18.21 2.50
CA ASP A 284 9.85 -18.86 3.82
C ASP A 284 9.15 -17.95 4.83
N LYS A 285 8.19 -18.51 5.56
CA LYS A 285 7.48 -17.80 6.63
C LYS A 285 8.47 -17.40 7.73
N LEU A 286 8.42 -16.14 8.16
CA LEU A 286 9.21 -15.67 9.30
C LEU A 286 8.89 -16.46 10.56
N THR A 287 9.93 -16.82 11.30
CA THR A 287 9.80 -17.27 12.68
C THR A 287 9.37 -16.12 13.58
N ASP A 288 8.87 -16.45 14.77
CA ASP A 288 8.45 -15.47 15.78
C ASP A 288 9.58 -14.51 16.14
N LYS A 289 10.79 -15.03 16.34
CA LYS A 289 11.99 -14.25 16.67
C LYS A 289 12.41 -13.32 15.52
N GLU A 290 12.34 -13.79 14.28
CA GLU A 290 12.67 -12.94 13.12
C GLU A 290 11.66 -11.83 12.93
N PHE A 291 10.36 -12.13 13.10
CA PHE A 291 9.30 -11.13 13.09
C PHE A 291 9.56 -10.06 14.14
N GLU A 292 9.70 -10.46 15.42
CA GLU A 292 9.97 -9.54 16.54
C GLU A 292 11.20 -8.66 16.25
N LYS A 293 12.31 -9.27 15.84
CA LYS A 293 13.55 -8.55 15.51
C LYS A 293 13.34 -7.50 14.42
N ILE A 294 12.77 -7.89 13.27
CA ILE A 294 12.60 -7.00 12.12
C ILE A 294 11.68 -5.82 12.49
N PHE A 295 10.54 -6.09 13.10
CA PHE A 295 9.56 -5.05 13.39
C PHE A 295 10.00 -4.14 14.55
N ASN A 296 10.72 -4.67 15.54
CA ASN A 296 11.32 -3.82 16.58
C ASN A 296 12.40 -2.92 15.99
N GLU A 297 13.32 -3.43 15.17
CA GLU A 297 14.36 -2.61 14.52
C GLU A 297 13.77 -1.56 13.58
N THR A 298 12.68 -1.88 12.88
CA THR A 298 12.04 -1.00 11.90
C THR A 298 11.18 0.08 12.56
N LEU A 299 10.43 -0.25 13.62
CA LEU A 299 9.41 0.63 14.20
C LEU A 299 9.79 1.24 15.55
N SER A 300 10.97 0.94 16.09
CA SER A 300 11.45 1.63 17.29
C SER A 300 11.74 3.10 16.98
N LYS A 301 11.15 4.01 17.76
CA LYS A 301 11.58 5.41 17.79
C LYS A 301 13.03 5.46 18.32
N LYS A 302 13.91 6.13 17.58
CA LYS A 302 15.20 6.58 18.12
C LYS A 302 15.02 7.83 18.94
#